data_AF-A0AAU7TR78-F1
#
_entry.id   AF-A0AAU7TR78-F1
#
_cell.length_a   1.000
_cell.length_b   1.000
_cell.length_c   1.000
_cell.angle_alpha   90.00
_cell.angle_beta   90.00
_cell.angle_gamma   90.00
#
_symmetry.space_group_name_H-M   'P 1'
#
loop_
_entity.id
_entity.type
_entity.pdbx_description
1 polymer ?
#
loop_
_entity_poly.entity_id
_entity_poly.type
_entity_poly.pdbx_seq_one_letter_code
_entity_poly.pdbx_strand_id
1 'polypeptide(L)' 'MVELNGRRCIIDKQRYPVNGDTVLIDMSGMYEWAMIMIQPRRLITDDGAFLMDDLLEDIAVVGVVTHEVTCIYDEARPII' A
#
# COMPACT_ATOMS: atom_id res chain seq x y z
N MET A 1 -8.40 -7.43 4.56
CA MET A 1 -8.66 -6.05 4.10
C MET A 1 -7.97 -5.11 5.06
N VAL A 2 -7.34 -4.05 4.57
CA VAL A 2 -6.75 -2.98 5.37
C VAL A 2 -7.30 -1.65 4.90
N GLU A 3 -7.61 -0.78 5.86
CA GLU A 3 -8.05 0.58 5.63
C GLU A 3 -6.99 1.54 6.17
N LEU A 4 -6.47 2.40 5.29
CA LEU A 4 -5.40 3.33 5.62
C LEU A 4 -5.48 4.53 4.67
N ASN A 5 -5.38 5.73 5.22
CA ASN A 5 -5.43 6.99 4.46
C ASN A 5 -6.66 7.12 3.53
N GLY A 6 -7.83 6.59 3.97
CA GLY A 6 -9.08 6.62 3.21
C GLY A 6 -9.21 5.57 2.10
N ARG A 7 -8.16 4.78 1.86
CA ARG A 7 -8.15 3.67 0.90
C ARG A 7 -8.45 2.36 1.61
N ARG A 8 -9.24 1.49 0.96
CA ARG A 8 -9.57 0.15 1.45
C ARG A 8 -9.05 -0.90 0.48
N CYS A 9 -8.03 -1.62 0.89
CA CYS A 9 -7.29 -2.53 0.02
C CYS A 9 -7.33 -3.98 0.51
N ILE A 10 -7.39 -4.93 -0.43
CA ILE A 10 -7.13 -6.34 -0.18
C ILE A 10 -5.66 -6.62 -0.46
N ILE A 11 -4.96 -7.09 0.56
CA ILE A 11 -3.53 -7.43 0.50
C ILE A 11 -3.34 -8.94 0.52
N ASP A 12 -2.52 -9.41 -0.39
CA ASP A 12 -2.04 -10.78 -0.44
C ASP A 12 -0.63 -10.84 0.18
N LYS A 13 -0.51 -11.59 1.28
CA LYS A 13 0.75 -11.76 2.01
C LYS A 13 1.68 -12.84 1.42
N GLN A 14 1.15 -13.69 0.53
CA GLN A 14 1.90 -14.80 -0.07
C GLN A 14 2.43 -14.45 -1.46
N ARG A 15 1.82 -13.47 -2.13
CA ARG A 15 2.28 -12.98 -3.42
C ARG A 15 3.61 -12.23 -3.28
N TYR A 16 4.59 -12.62 -4.10
CA TYR A 16 5.83 -11.87 -4.26
C TYR A 16 5.58 -10.60 -5.09
N PRO A 17 6.04 -9.41 -4.65
CA PRO A 17 5.86 -8.17 -5.39
C PRO A 17 6.66 -8.15 -6.70
N VAL A 18 6.15 -7.43 -7.70
CA VAL A 18 6.90 -7.06 -8.92
C VAL A 18 7.03 -5.55 -9.04
N ASN A 19 7.89 -5.07 -9.96
CA ASN A 19 8.06 -3.63 -10.20
C ASN A 19 6.71 -2.96 -10.50
N GLY A 20 6.39 -1.91 -9.75
CA GLY A 20 5.17 -1.14 -9.90
C GLY A 20 3.98 -1.65 -9.07
N ASP A 21 4.10 -2.80 -8.39
CA ASP A 21 3.06 -3.24 -7.46
C ASP A 21 2.94 -2.23 -6.30
N THR A 22 1.71 -1.96 -5.88
CA THR A 22 1.45 -1.29 -4.60
C THR A 22 1.53 -2.31 -3.48
N VAL A 23 2.24 -1.97 -2.42
CA VAL A 23 2.45 -2.81 -1.23
C VAL A 23 2.04 -2.06 0.03
N LEU A 24 1.63 -2.81 1.05
CA LEU A 24 1.60 -2.31 2.42
C LEU A 24 2.98 -2.48 3.02
N ILE A 25 3.55 -1.41 3.55
CA ILE A 25 4.81 -1.45 4.30
C ILE A 25 4.58 -1.19 5.78
N ASP A 26 5.43 -1.77 6.61
CA ASP A 26 5.52 -1.52 8.05
C ASP A 26 6.87 -0.84 8.34
N MET A 27 6.81 0.38 8.85
CA MET A 27 7.93 1.20 9.28
C MET A 27 7.90 1.32 10.80
N SER A 28 8.42 0.33 11.50
CA SER A 28 8.46 0.30 12.98
C SER A 28 7.08 0.43 13.65
N GLY A 29 6.08 -0.27 13.11
CA GLY A 29 4.69 -0.26 13.58
C GLY A 29 3.81 0.79 12.88
N MET A 30 4.39 1.66 12.05
CA MET A 30 3.66 2.63 11.24
C MET A 30 3.44 2.07 9.84
N TYR A 31 2.17 1.84 9.50
CA TYR A 31 1.80 1.33 8.19
C TYR A 31 1.69 2.45 7.16
N GLU A 32 2.16 2.19 5.93
CA GLU A 32 2.04 3.12 4.80
C GLU A 32 1.83 2.36 3.48
N TRP A 33 1.20 3.02 2.51
CA TRP A 33 1.15 2.53 1.13
C TRP A 33 2.39 2.96 0.35
N ALA A 34 2.99 2.04 -0.39
CA ALA A 34 4.11 2.36 -1.27
C ALA A 34 4.09 1.55 -2.57
N MET A 35 4.59 2.14 -3.64
CA MET A 35 4.94 1.43 -4.86
C MET A 35 6.35 0.85 -4.74
N ILE A 36 6.51 -0.43 -5.04
CA ILE A 36 7.80 -1.12 -4.99
C ILE A 36 8.50 -1.17 -6.34
N MET A 37 9.81 -0.90 -6.33
CA MET A 37 10.71 -1.17 -7.43
C MET A 37 11.85 -2.06 -6.91
N ILE A 38 12.10 -3.18 -7.57
CA ILE A 38 13.08 -4.19 -7.17
C ILE A 38 14.47 -3.81 -7.68
N GLN A 39 14.56 -3.20 -8.88
CA GLN A 39 15.83 -2.80 -9.50
C GLN A 39 15.72 -1.43 -10.21
N PRO A 40 16.41 -0.38 -9.70
CA PRO A 40 17.07 -0.34 -8.38
C PRO A 40 16.04 -0.52 -7.26
N ARG A 41 16.47 -1.09 -6.13
CA ARG A 41 15.60 -1.34 -4.98
C ARG A 41 15.17 -0.03 -4.36
N ARG A 42 13.88 0.30 -4.41
CA ARG A 42 13.30 1.50 -3.78
C ARG A 42 11.81 1.32 -3.52
N LEU A 43 11.30 2.09 -2.57
CA LEU A 43 9.88 2.31 -2.34
C LEU A 43 9.53 3.76 -2.62
N ILE A 44 8.35 3.99 -3.17
CA ILE A 44 7.80 5.33 -3.39
C ILE A 44 6.47 5.38 -2.64
N THR A 45 6.41 6.10 -1.53
CA THR A 45 5.20 6.23 -0.72
C THR A 45 4.16 7.09 -1.43
N ASP A 46 2.88 6.96 -1.02
CA ASP A 46 1.77 7.71 -1.64
C ASP A 46 1.94 9.25 -1.50
N ASP A 47 2.67 9.72 -0.49
CA ASP A 47 3.02 11.13 -0.30
C ASP A 47 4.21 11.60 -1.16
N GLY A 48 4.81 10.69 -1.94
CA GLY A 48 5.90 10.97 -2.87
C GLY A 48 7.31 10.85 -2.29
N ALA A 49 7.47 10.38 -1.05
CA ALA A 49 8.80 10.12 -0.50
C ALA A 49 9.45 8.92 -1.21
N PHE A 50 10.77 9.02 -1.43
CA PHE A 50 11.58 7.96 -2.02
C PHE A 50 12.43 7.32 -0.92
N LEU A 51 12.16 6.06 -0.63
CA LEU A 51 12.91 5.27 0.35
C LEU A 51 13.86 4.34 -0.41
N MET A 52 15.16 4.49 -0.16
CA MET A 52 16.23 3.75 -0.81
C MET A 52 17.41 3.57 0.14
N ASP A 53 18.29 2.62 -0.19
CA ASP A 53 19.50 2.31 0.56
C ASP A 53 19.19 2.07 2.05
N ASP A 54 19.86 2.77 2.96
CA ASP A 54 19.75 2.61 4.42
C ASP A 54 18.32 2.83 4.94
N LEU A 55 17.49 3.62 4.24
CA LEU A 55 16.09 3.84 4.62
C LEU A 55 15.24 2.56 4.51
N LEU A 56 15.69 1.55 3.76
CA LEU A 56 14.97 0.29 3.58
C LEU A 56 15.27 -0.74 4.67
N GLU A 57 16.29 -0.53 5.52
CA GLU A 57 16.74 -1.53 6.50
C GLU A 57 15.66 -1.84 7.54
N ASP A 58 14.90 -0.82 7.95
CA ASP A 58 13.86 -0.93 8.98
C ASP A 58 12.44 -1.08 8.39
N ILE A 59 12.34 -1.39 7.09
CA ILE A 59 11.05 -1.49 6.39
C ILE A 59 10.73 -2.93 6.04
N ALA A 60 9.58 -3.40 6.51
CA ALA A 60 9.03 -4.69 6.13
C ALA A 60 7.91 -4.52 5.10
N VAL A 61 7.98 -5.26 3.99
CA VAL A 61 6.85 -5.41 3.07
C VAL A 61 5.88 -6.43 3.64
N VAL A 62 4.67 -6.00 3.98
CA VAL A 62 3.66 -6.83 4.64
C VAL A 62 2.88 -7.68 3.63
N GLY A 63 2.65 -7.14 2.43
CA GLY A 63 1.94 -7.82 1.35
C GLY A 63 1.65 -6.92 0.16
N VAL A 64 1.23 -7.53 -0.94
CA VAL A 64 0.91 -6.87 -2.21
C VAL A 64 -0.56 -6.53 -2.28
N VAL A 65 -0.90 -5.30 -2.63
CA VAL A 65 -2.28 -4.90 -2.91
C VAL A 65 -2.74 -5.59 -4.19
N THR A 66 -3.84 -6.33 -4.09
CA THR A 66 -4.45 -7.02 -5.24
C THR A 66 -5.68 -6.31 -5.76
N HIS A 67 -6.42 -5.65 -4.85
CA HIS A 67 -7.67 -4.97 -5.15
C HIS A 67 -7.83 -3.76 -4.24
N GLU A 68 -8.42 -2.70 -4.79
CA GLU A 68 -8.92 -1.54 -4.05
C GLU A 68 -10.44 -1.54 -4.10
N VAL A 69 -11.07 -1.28 -2.96
CA VAL A 69 -12.51 -1.36 -2.75
C VAL A 69 -13.07 0.04 -2.53
N THR A 70 -13.94 0.47 -3.43
CA THR A 70 -14.61 1.77 -3.36
C THR A 70 -16.12 1.56 -3.20
N CYS A 71 -16.74 2.25 -2.23
CA CYS A 71 -18.19 2.27 -2.13
C CYS A 71 -18.77 3.16 -3.25
N ILE A 72 -19.69 2.61 -4.05
CA ILE A 72 -20.37 3.36 -5.12
C ILE A 72 -21.53 4.20 -4.55
N TYR A 73 -22.15 3.73 -3.47
CA TYR A 73 -23.19 4.45 -2.74
C TYR A 73 -22.69 4.72 -1.32
N ASP A 74 -22.35 5.97 -1.05
CA ASP A 74 -22.36 6.50 0.31
C ASP A 74 -23.84 6.77 0.65
N GLU A 75 -24.32 6.42 1.84
CA GLU A 75 -25.75 6.52 2.19
C GLU A 75 -26.23 7.98 2.33
N ALA A 76 -26.19 8.77 1.25
CA ALA A 76 -27.21 9.77 1.01
C ALA A 76 -28.45 9.00 0.56
N ARG A 77 -29.29 8.63 1.54
CA ARG A 77 -30.58 7.94 1.35
C ARG A 77 -31.24 8.34 0.01
N PRO A 78 -31.73 7.38 -0.80
CA PRO A 78 -32.59 7.75 -1.91
C PRO A 78 -33.80 8.46 -1.32
N ILE A 79 -33.99 9.73 -1.68
CA ILE A 79 -35.23 10.44 -1.40
C ILE A 79 -36.23 9.84 -2.40
N ILE A 80 -37.06 8.92 -1.90
CA ILE A 80 -38.20 8.37 -2.64
C ILE A 80 -39.38 9.32 -2.47
#